data_AF-A0A1I1SI42-F1
#
_entry.id   AF-A0A1I1SI42-F1
#
_cell.length_a   1.000
_cell.length_b   1.000
_cell.length_c   1.000
_cell.angle_alpha   90.00
_cell.angle_beta   90.00
_cell.angle_gamma   90.00
#
_symmetry.space_group_name_H-M   'P 1'
#
loop_
_entity.id
_entity.type
_entity.pdbx_description
1 polymer ?
#
loop_
_entity_poly.entity_id
_entity_poly.type
_entity_poly.pdbx_seq_one_letter_code
_entity_poly.pdbx_strand_id
1 'polypeptide(L)'
;MTRPLLITLILIAYIIYVGFKHKETWKKLSILQIAGVLVTFVGIISISGVILFYGSRFITDAIPGDIIGFIIQFLGIVVIIVAAAVSFAAIAGKITNGVIPITRRGQNSR
;
A
#
# COMPACT_ATOMS: atom_id res chain seq x y z
N MET A 1 11.07 -23.49 -5.00
CA MET A 1 10.12 -22.37 -4.87
C MET A 1 10.60 -21.21 -5.72
N THR A 2 9.76 -20.65 -6.58
CA THR A 2 10.10 -19.41 -7.31
C THR A 2 10.01 -18.23 -6.35
N ARG A 3 10.87 -17.20 -6.53
CA ARG A 3 10.89 -15.99 -5.69
C ARG A 3 9.50 -15.34 -5.50
N PRO A 4 8.64 -15.25 -6.55
CA PRO A 4 7.29 -14.70 -6.40
C PRO A 4 6.41 -15.50 -5.43
N LEU A 5 6.47 -16.84 -5.48
CA LEU A 5 5.68 -17.71 -4.61
C LEU A 5 6.02 -17.52 -3.13
N LEU A 6 7.32 -17.37 -2.81
CA LEU A 6 7.78 -17.12 -1.45
C LEU A 6 7.31 -15.75 -0.94
N ILE A 7 7.39 -14.71 -1.77
CA ILE A 7 6.92 -13.35 -1.43
C ILE A 7 5.41 -13.36 -1.17
N THR A 8 4.63 -14.02 -2.03
CA THR A 8 3.17 -14.14 -1.86
C THR A 8 2.82 -14.84 -0.56
N LEU A 9 3.51 -15.95 -0.22
CA LEU A 9 3.28 -16.67 1.05
C LEU A 9 3.58 -15.79 2.28
N ILE A 10 4.68 -15.04 2.26
CA ILE A 10 5.04 -14.12 3.36
C ILE A 10 4.00 -13.01 3.50
N LEU A 11 3.52 -12.44 2.39
CA LEU A 11 2.48 -11.41 2.41
C LEU A 11 1.16 -11.95 2.96
N ILE A 12 0.74 -13.15 2.57
CA ILE A 12 -0.47 -13.79 3.10
C ILE A 12 -0.32 -14.02 4.61
N ALA A 13 0.81 -14.59 5.05
CA ALA A 13 1.07 -14.81 6.48
C ALA A 13 1.06 -13.50 7.28
N TYR A 14 1.61 -12.42 6.72
CA TYR A 14 1.60 -11.10 7.32
C TYR A 14 0.18 -10.52 7.44
N ILE A 15 -0.64 -10.61 6.38
CA ILE A 15 -2.03 -10.14 6.41
C ILE A 15 -2.83 -10.90 7.48
N ILE A 16 -2.65 -12.22 7.55
CA ILE A 16 -3.30 -13.05 8.58
C ILE A 16 -2.86 -12.62 9.98
N TYR A 17 -1.55 -12.44 10.20
CA TYR A 17 -1.00 -11.97 11.47
C TYR A 17 -1.60 -10.61 11.88
N VAL A 18 -1.67 -9.65 10.96
CA VAL A 18 -2.26 -8.32 11.20
C VAL A 18 -3.74 -8.44 11.55
N GLY A 19 -4.49 -9.30 10.87
CA GLY A 19 -5.89 -9.58 11.17
C GLY A 19 -6.10 -10.11 12.59
N PHE A 20 -5.26 -11.05 13.05
CA PHE A 20 -5.30 -11.55 14.43
C PHE A 20 -4.84 -10.50 15.46
N LYS A 21 -3.77 -9.77 15.16
CA LYS A 21 -3.22 -8.74 16.05
C LYS A 21 -4.20 -7.61 16.32
N HIS A 22 -4.94 -7.20 15.30
CA HIS A 22 -5.91 -6.11 15.37
C HIS A 22 -7.36 -6.60 15.35
N LYS A 23 -7.63 -7.81 15.86
CA LYS A 23 -8.97 -8.44 15.81
C LYS A 23 -10.10 -7.55 16.30
N GLU A 24 -9.84 -6.69 17.28
CA GLU A 24 -10.83 -5.76 17.84
C GLU A 24 -11.24 -4.67 16.86
N THR A 25 -10.31 -4.20 16.03
CA THR A 25 -10.59 -3.25 14.95
C THR A 25 -11.41 -3.92 13.86
N TRP A 26 -11.07 -5.16 13.50
CA TRP A 26 -11.77 -5.92 12.46
C TRP A 26 -13.20 -6.28 12.87
N LYS A 27 -13.44 -6.59 14.15
CA LYS A 27 -14.78 -6.86 14.68
C LYS A 27 -15.73 -5.65 14.62
N LYS A 28 -15.19 -4.43 14.57
CA LYS A 28 -15.99 -3.20 14.46
C LYS A 28 -16.39 -2.87 13.01
N LEU A 29 -15.82 -3.58 12.04
CA LEU A 29 -16.08 -3.37 10.63
C LEU A 29 -17.18 -4.32 10.14
N SER A 30 -18.09 -3.82 9.31
CA SER A 30 -19.04 -4.69 8.61
C SER A 30 -18.32 -5.50 7.53
N ILE A 31 -18.92 -6.62 7.12
CA ILE A 31 -18.39 -7.47 6.03
C ILE A 31 -18.18 -6.65 4.75
N LEU A 32 -19.08 -5.71 4.45
CA LEU A 32 -18.95 -4.81 3.30
C LEU A 32 -17.77 -3.84 3.44
N GLN A 33 -17.48 -3.34 4.65
CA GLN A 33 -16.32 -2.49 4.89
C GLN A 33 -15.00 -3.26 4.76
N ILE A 34 -14.97 -4.49 5.26
CA ILE A 34 -13.80 -5.39 5.11
C ILE A 34 -13.55 -5.65 3.63
N ALA A 35 -14.59 -6.02 2.87
CA ALA A 35 -14.48 -6.22 1.43
C ALA A 35 -13.99 -4.96 0.71
N GLY A 36 -14.55 -3.78 1.04
CA GLY A 36 -14.12 -2.50 0.47
C GLY A 36 -12.66 -2.17 0.75
N VAL A 37 -12.19 -2.40 1.98
CA VAL A 37 -10.77 -2.20 2.35
C VAL A 37 -9.86 -3.16 1.58
N LEU A 38 -10.23 -4.43 1.43
CA LEU A 38 -9.46 -5.42 0.67
C LEU A 38 -9.40 -5.06 -0.82
N VAL A 39 -10.52 -4.69 -1.43
CA VAL A 39 -10.57 -4.26 -2.84
C VAL A 39 -9.71 -3.00 -3.05
N THR A 40 -9.79 -2.04 -2.12
CA THR A 40 -8.95 -0.83 -2.17
C THR A 40 -7.46 -1.17 -2.08
N PHE A 41 -7.09 -2.09 -1.18
CA PHE A 41 -5.71 -2.55 -1.05
C PHE A 41 -5.20 -3.17 -2.36
N VAL A 42 -5.94 -4.14 -2.91
CA VAL A 42 -5.58 -4.81 -4.16
C VAL A 42 -5.50 -3.82 -5.33
N GLY A 43 -6.47 -2.89 -5.43
CA GLY A 43 -6.49 -1.88 -6.48
C GLY A 43 -5.27 -0.96 -6.43
N ILE A 44 -4.94 -0.43 -5.25
CA ILE A 44 -3.79 0.46 -5.08
C ILE A 44 -2.48 -0.28 -5.34
N ILE A 45 -2.29 -1.47 -4.78
CA ILE A 45 -1.10 -2.30 -5.03
C ILE A 45 -0.94 -2.58 -6.53
N SER A 46 -2.03 -2.91 -7.22
CA SER A 46 -2.00 -3.22 -8.66
C SER A 46 -1.61 -2.00 -9.48
N ILE A 47 -2.22 -0.85 -9.21
CA ILE A 47 -1.91 0.42 -9.89
C ILE A 47 -0.46 0.83 -9.62
N SER A 48 -0.01 0.80 -8.36
CA SER A 48 1.38 1.10 -8.00
C SER A 48 2.36 0.13 -8.67
N GLY A 49 2.03 -1.15 -8.74
CA GLY A 49 2.83 -2.16 -9.43
C GLY A 49 2.99 -1.86 -10.92
N VAL A 50 1.89 -1.49 -11.60
CA VAL A 50 1.92 -1.09 -13.02
C VAL A 50 2.78 0.17 -13.21
N ILE A 51 2.59 1.20 -12.37
CA ILE A 51 3.38 2.44 -12.44
C ILE A 51 4.86 2.14 -12.21
N LEU A 52 5.20 1.29 -11.24
CA LEU A 52 6.59 0.92 -11.00
C LEU A 52 7.20 0.12 -12.15
N PHE A 53 6.45 -0.81 -12.73
CA PHE A 53 6.93 -1.62 -13.84
C PHE A 53 7.18 -0.80 -15.10
N TYR A 54 6.22 0.01 -15.53
CA TYR A 54 6.37 0.81 -16.76
C TYR A 54 7.13 2.12 -16.52
N GLY A 55 6.95 2.74 -15.36
CA GLY A 55 7.62 3.99 -14.99
C GLY A 55 9.12 3.79 -14.76
N SER A 56 9.54 2.68 -14.16
CA SER A 56 10.97 2.38 -14.04
C SER A 56 11.63 2.27 -15.42
N ARG A 57 10.98 1.55 -16.35
CA ARG A 57 11.45 1.42 -17.74
C ARG A 57 11.62 2.78 -18.41
N PHE A 58 10.61 3.64 -18.33
CA PHE A 58 10.66 4.99 -18.89
C PHE A 58 11.84 5.82 -18.33
N ILE A 59 12.11 5.72 -17.03
CA ILE A 59 13.23 6.42 -16.39
C ILE A 59 14.59 5.88 -16.89
N THR A 60 14.74 4.56 -17.00
CA THR A 60 15.97 3.95 -17.54
C THR A 60 16.22 4.31 -19.00
N ASP A 61 15.18 4.40 -19.82
CA ASP A 61 15.30 4.75 -21.24
C ASP A 61 15.66 6.25 -21.41
N ALA A 62 15.22 7.12 -20.50
CA ALA A 62 15.44 8.56 -20.57
C ALA A 62 16.78 9.03 -19.97
N ILE A 63 17.36 8.28 -19.03
CA ILE A 63 18.54 8.72 -18.27
C ILE A 63 19.68 7.70 -18.46
N PRO A 64 20.58 7.93 -19.42
CA PRO A 64 21.75 7.09 -19.60
C PRO A 64 22.76 7.33 -18.46
N GLY A 65 22.94 6.34 -17.60
CA GLY A 65 23.95 6.36 -16.52
C GLY A 65 23.52 5.56 -15.29
N ASP A 66 24.31 4.54 -14.93
CA ASP A 66 23.91 3.52 -13.93
C ASP A 66 23.65 4.10 -12.54
N ILE A 67 24.44 5.09 -12.09
CA ILE A 67 24.32 5.65 -10.73
C ILE A 67 23.19 6.67 -10.63
N ILE A 68 23.11 7.60 -11.59
CA ILE A 68 22.08 8.67 -11.57
C ILE A 68 20.70 8.06 -11.83
N GLY A 69 20.60 7.11 -12.78
CA GLY A 69 19.37 6.37 -13.04
C GLY A 69 18.91 5.59 -11.81
N PHE A 70 19.83 4.94 -11.09
CA PHE A 70 19.51 4.22 -9.85
C PHE A 70 18.94 5.15 -8.76
N ILE A 71 19.56 6.31 -8.52
CA ILE A 71 19.08 7.28 -7.51
C ILE A 71 17.67 7.76 -7.84
N ILE A 72 17.41 8.09 -9.11
CA ILE A 72 16.11 8.59 -9.56
C ILE A 72 15.04 7.50 -9.46
N GLN A 73 15.36 6.25 -9.85
CA GLN A 73 14.46 5.12 -9.67
C GLN A 73 14.15 4.86 -8.19
N PHE A 74 15.16 4.91 -7.32
CA PHE A 74 14.97 4.73 -5.88
C PHE A 74 14.03 5.79 -5.30
N LEU A 75 14.26 7.07 -5.62
CA LEU A 75 13.38 8.16 -5.19
C LEU A 75 11.96 7.99 -5.75
N GLY A 76 11.83 7.58 -7.01
CA GLY A 76 10.53 7.27 -7.62
C GLY A 76 9.78 6.17 -6.88
N ILE A 77 10.46 5.09 -6.50
CA ILE A 77 9.88 4.00 -5.70
C ILE A 77 9.36 4.53 -4.36
N VAL A 78 10.16 5.32 -3.64
CA VAL A 78 9.77 5.90 -2.36
C VAL A 78 8.52 6.77 -2.52
N VAL A 79 8.49 7.65 -3.53
CA VAL A 79 7.34 8.51 -3.80
C VAL A 79 6.08 7.69 -4.09
N ILE A 80 6.19 6.64 -4.92
CA ILE A 80 5.04 5.78 -5.26
C ILE A 80 4.53 5.02 -4.03
N ILE A 81 5.42 4.51 -3.17
CA ILE A 81 5.04 3.82 -1.93
C ILE A 81 4.33 4.77 -0.98
N VAL A 82 4.87 5.98 -0.77
CA VAL A 82 4.25 7.00 0.09
C VAL A 82 2.88 7.41 -0.46
N ALA A 83 2.78 7.68 -1.76
CA ALA A 83 1.52 8.02 -2.41
C ALA A 83 0.49 6.89 -2.27
N ALA A 84 0.90 5.64 -2.45
CA ALA A 84 0.06 4.46 -2.27
C ALA A 84 -0.45 4.35 -0.82
N ALA A 85 0.45 4.53 0.16
CA ALA A 85 0.10 4.45 1.58
C ALA A 85 -0.88 5.56 2.00
N VAL A 86 -0.64 6.80 1.58
CA VAL A 86 -1.52 7.94 1.87
C VAL A 86 -2.88 7.77 1.18
N SER A 87 -2.89 7.34 -0.08
CA SER A 87 -4.13 7.11 -0.83
C SER A 87 -4.95 5.98 -0.21
N PHE A 88 -4.29 4.88 0.18
CA PHE A 88 -4.93 3.76 0.86
C PHE A 88 -5.51 4.22 2.20
N ALA A 89 -4.75 4.96 3.00
CA ALA A 89 -5.21 5.51 4.26
C ALA A 89 -6.45 6.40 4.08
N ALA A 90 -6.43 7.30 3.10
CA ALA A 90 -7.54 8.20 2.84
C ALA A 90 -8.82 7.44 2.42
N ILE A 91 -8.70 6.46 1.52
CA ILE A 91 -9.85 5.71 1.01
C ILE A 91 -10.35 4.71 2.07
N ALA A 92 -9.46 3.94 2.70
CA ALA A 92 -9.83 3.01 3.76
C ALA A 92 -10.44 3.74 4.95
N GLY A 93 -9.94 4.92 5.32
CA GLY A 93 -10.53 5.78 6.35
C GLY A 93 -11.97 6.17 6.03
N LYS A 94 -12.25 6.52 4.76
CA LYS A 94 -13.62 6.82 4.29
C LYS A 94 -14.52 5.58 4.31
N ILE A 95 -14.06 4.45 3.80
CA ILE A 95 -14.84 3.19 3.77
C ILE A 95 -15.18 2.73 5.19
N THR A 96 -14.25 2.90 6.13
CA THR A 96 -14.41 2.46 7.51
C THR A 96 -15.04 3.50 8.43
N ASN A 97 -15.50 4.65 7.90
CA ASN A 97 -16.05 5.75 8.70
C ASN A 97 -15.13 6.17 9.87
N GLY A 98 -13.82 6.12 9.67
CA GLY A 98 -12.82 6.45 10.70
C GLY A 98 -12.64 5.41 11.81
N VAL A 99 -13.28 4.22 11.72
CA VAL A 99 -13.10 3.12 12.68
C VAL A 99 -11.66 2.60 12.70
N ILE A 100 -10.98 2.66 11.55
CA ILE A 100 -9.53 2.49 11.51
C ILE A 100 -8.90 3.87 11.78
N PRO A 101 -8.27 4.09 12.95
CA PRO A 101 -7.59 5.35 13.22
C PRO A 101 -6.27 5.37 12.46
N ILE A 102 -6.33 5.77 11.19
CA ILE A 102 -5.14 5.97 10.36
C ILE A 102 -4.57 7.39 10.56
N THR A 103 -5.39 8.31 11.12
CA THR A 103 -4.97 9.62 11.63
C THR A 103 -4.50 9.46 13.08
N ARG A 104 -3.19 9.59 13.30
CA ARG A 104 -2.59 9.71 14.64
C ARG A 104 -3.30 10.87 15.37
N ARG A 105 -3.84 10.60 16.57
CA ARG A 105 -4.40 11.60 17.51
C ARG A 105 -3.61 12.91 17.44
N GLY A 106 -4.22 13.93 16.83
CA GLY A 106 -3.62 15.26 16.66
C GLY A 106 -4.55 16.31 16.03
N GLN A 107 -5.80 15.98 15.72
CA GLN A 107 -6.76 16.92 15.11
C GLN A 107 -8.07 17.10 15.89
N ASN A 108 -8.11 16.77 17.19
CA ASN A 108 -9.18 17.22 18.08
C ASN A 108 -8.65 18.26 19.08
N SER A 109 -8.18 19.38 18.53
CA SER A 109 -7.94 20.60 19.30
C SER A 109 -8.41 21.79 18.47
N ARG A 110 -9.72 21.83 18.21
CA ARG A 110 -10.53 23.03 17.96
C ARG A 110 -11.99 22.62 17.82
#